data_AF-A0A349WEM0-F1
#
_entry.id   AF-A0A349WEM0-F1
#
_cell.length_a   1.000
_cell.length_b   1.000
_cell.length_c   1.000
_cell.angle_alpha   90.00
_cell.angle_beta   90.00
_cell.angle_gamma   90.00
#
_symmetry.space_group_name_H-M   'P 1'
#
loop_
_entity.id
_entity.type
_entity.pdbx_description
1 polymer ?
#
loop_
_entity_poly.entity_id
_entity_poly.type
_entity_poly.pdbx_seq_one_letter_code
_entity_poly.pdbx_strand_id
1 'polypeptide(L)'
;MLRIIINSKMEAFLANPNLISLFGFFLGAIVGSFINVCAYRIPQNKSVIFPCSFCPSCEEPIPWVRNIPLFSWLFQQGLAHCCSYKIPIRYFWVELFTAIGFAYLFYAGSSFSNLVFTLTGCAFVFLLISVIVIDMETMTIPDRFSIGGALLGLLLSFAFPSMHALDNLEFASHLISFFESLMGLLLGSSLLYWIGAIASRVFDREALGEGDVKLLGC
;
A
#
# COMPACT_ATOMS: atom_id res chain seq x y z
N MET A 1 31.14 -2.96 31.87
CA MET A 1 30.55 -4.31 31.78
C MET A 1 29.01 -4.27 31.81
N LEU A 2 28.38 -3.65 32.82
CA LEU A 2 26.90 -3.53 32.89
C LEU A 2 26.25 -2.86 31.65
N ARG A 3 26.81 -1.74 31.15
CA ARG A 3 26.32 -1.06 29.93
C ARG A 3 26.37 -1.93 28.67
N ILE A 4 27.35 -2.81 28.54
CA ILE A 4 27.53 -3.69 27.37
C ILE A 4 26.49 -4.83 27.40
N ILE A 5 26.22 -5.37 28.60
CA ILE A 5 25.18 -6.41 28.79
C ILE A 5 23.77 -5.84 28.63
N ILE A 6 23.54 -4.59 29.04
CA ILE A 6 22.27 -3.89 28.81
C ILE A 6 22.07 -3.62 27.31
N ASN A 7 23.10 -3.15 26.61
CA ASN A 7 23.02 -2.94 25.15
C ASN A 7 22.79 -4.26 24.40
N SER A 8 23.48 -5.35 24.74
CA SER A 8 23.29 -6.63 24.03
C SER A 8 21.92 -7.26 24.28
N LYS A 9 21.37 -7.13 25.49
CA LYS A 9 19.99 -7.56 25.79
C LYS A 9 18.95 -6.66 25.11
N MET A 10 19.23 -5.37 25.00
CA MET A 10 18.33 -4.41 24.35
C MET A 10 18.34 -4.60 22.82
N GLU A 11 19.49 -4.87 22.22
CA GLU A 11 19.61 -5.25 20.81
C GLU A 11 18.90 -6.58 20.52
N ALA A 12 19.06 -7.59 21.37
CA ALA A 12 18.33 -8.85 21.25
C ALA A 12 16.80 -8.68 21.41
N PHE A 13 16.36 -7.75 22.24
CA PHE A 13 14.94 -7.42 22.41
C PHE A 13 14.37 -6.68 21.20
N LEU A 14 15.11 -5.71 20.66
CA LEU A 14 14.73 -4.97 19.45
C LEU A 14 14.81 -5.83 18.18
N ALA A 15 15.64 -6.86 18.17
CA ALA A 15 15.74 -7.85 17.10
C ALA A 15 14.66 -8.94 17.16
N ASN A 16 13.74 -8.90 18.14
CA ASN A 16 12.69 -9.90 18.27
C ASN A 16 11.67 -9.77 17.12
N PRO A 17 11.52 -10.80 16.24
CA PRO A 17 10.62 -10.73 15.09
C PRO A 17 9.17 -10.38 15.45
N ASN A 18 8.71 -10.83 16.63
CA ASN A 18 7.35 -10.55 17.09
C ASN A 18 7.17 -9.07 17.47
N LEU A 19 8.19 -8.44 18.06
CA LEU A 19 8.15 -7.03 18.42
C LEU A 19 8.19 -6.14 17.17
N ILE A 20 9.03 -6.51 16.20
CA ILE A 20 9.14 -5.84 14.91
C ILE A 20 7.84 -5.98 14.12
N SER A 21 7.24 -7.17 14.12
CA SER A 21 5.92 -7.42 13.53
C SER A 21 4.82 -6.58 14.18
N LEU A 22 4.81 -6.46 15.51
CA LEU A 22 3.86 -5.61 16.24
C LEU A 22 4.03 -4.13 15.87
N PHE A 23 5.27 -3.66 15.74
CA PHE A 23 5.53 -2.31 15.25
C PHE A 23 4.98 -2.11 13.82
N GLY A 24 5.22 -3.08 12.93
CA GLY A 24 4.66 -3.11 11.58
C GLY A 24 3.13 -3.06 11.59
N PHE A 25 2.48 -3.78 12.50
CA PHE A 25 1.01 -3.77 12.64
C PHE A 25 0.47 -2.37 12.92
N PHE A 26 1.03 -1.66 13.92
CA PHE A 26 0.58 -0.31 14.24
C PHE A 26 0.89 0.69 13.13
N LEU A 27 2.07 0.59 12.52
CA LEU A 27 2.43 1.42 11.37
C LEU A 27 1.46 1.20 10.21
N GLY A 28 1.17 -0.06 9.87
CA GLY A 28 0.22 -0.42 8.83
C GLY A 28 -1.21 0.04 9.13
N ALA A 29 -1.63 0.04 10.40
CA ALA A 29 -2.94 0.57 10.80
C ALA A 29 -3.01 2.10 10.56
N ILE A 30 -1.95 2.84 10.90
CA ILE A 30 -1.85 4.29 10.62
C ILE A 30 -1.88 4.54 9.11
N VAL A 31 -1.09 3.77 8.34
CA VAL A 31 -1.06 3.86 6.88
C VAL A 31 -2.43 3.55 6.29
N GLY A 32 -3.11 2.50 6.75
CA GLY A 32 -4.46 2.14 6.31
C GLY A 32 -5.49 3.23 6.60
N SER A 33 -5.36 3.92 7.74
CA SER A 33 -6.22 5.07 8.05
C SER A 33 -5.97 6.23 7.07
N PHE A 34 -4.71 6.47 6.68
CA PHE A 34 -4.37 7.42 5.64
C PHE A 34 -4.87 6.99 4.24
N ILE A 35 -4.86 5.69 3.93
CA ILE A 35 -5.46 5.18 2.67
C ILE A 35 -6.95 5.54 2.57
N ASN A 36 -7.70 5.47 3.67
CA ASN A 36 -9.11 5.90 3.66
C ASN A 36 -9.25 7.40 3.32
N VAL A 37 -8.30 8.25 3.75
CA VAL A 37 -8.28 9.68 3.38
C VAL A 37 -7.95 9.84 1.90
N CYS A 38 -6.96 9.11 1.39
CA CYS A 38 -6.60 9.10 -0.03
C CYS A 38 -7.79 8.67 -0.90
N ALA A 39 -8.47 7.59 -0.51
CA ALA A 39 -9.60 7.05 -1.26
C ALA A 39 -10.75 8.05 -1.38
N TYR A 40 -11.07 8.76 -0.30
CA TYR A 40 -12.12 9.77 -0.32
C TYR A 40 -11.72 11.03 -1.11
N ARG A 41 -10.47 11.49 -0.99
CA ARG A 41 -10.05 12.82 -1.48
C ARG A 41 -9.51 12.81 -2.91
N ILE A 42 -8.79 11.77 -3.32
CA ILE A 42 -8.10 11.73 -4.61
C ILE A 42 -9.09 11.76 -5.79
N PRO A 43 -10.17 10.96 -5.82
CA PRO A 43 -11.16 11.01 -6.90
C PRO A 43 -11.87 12.37 -6.99
N GLN A 44 -11.97 13.08 -5.86
CA GLN A 44 -12.56 14.41 -5.78
C GLN A 44 -11.56 15.54 -6.06
N ASN A 45 -10.32 15.22 -6.46
CA ASN A 45 -9.22 16.18 -6.64
C ASN A 45 -8.98 17.10 -5.41
N LYS A 46 -9.27 16.59 -4.20
CA LYS A 46 -9.02 17.31 -2.95
C LYS A 46 -7.60 17.03 -2.43
N SER A 47 -7.03 17.97 -1.70
CA SER A 47 -5.71 17.81 -1.08
C SER A 47 -5.74 16.75 0.02
N VAL A 48 -4.79 15.81 -0.01
CA VAL A 48 -4.61 14.78 1.03
C VAL A 48 -3.89 15.31 2.28
N ILE A 49 -3.28 16.50 2.21
CA ILE A 49 -2.47 17.09 3.28
C ILE A 49 -3.30 18.04 4.15
N PHE A 50 -4.09 18.91 3.53
CA PHE A 50 -4.92 19.90 4.23
C PHE A 50 -6.33 19.96 3.62
N PRO A 51 -7.40 20.11 4.43
CA PRO A 51 -7.41 20.19 5.91
C PRO A 51 -7.17 18.84 6.60
N CYS A 52 -7.06 18.84 7.94
CA CYS A 52 -6.99 17.63 8.78
C CYS A 52 -8.19 16.69 8.56
N SER A 53 -8.19 15.48 9.13
CA SER A 53 -9.33 14.57 9.07
C SER A 53 -10.62 15.23 9.57
N PHE A 54 -11.70 15.13 8.80
CA PHE A 54 -13.01 15.72 9.10
C PHE A 54 -14.13 14.74 8.73
N CYS A 55 -15.30 14.90 9.33
CA CYS A 55 -16.46 14.09 8.98
C CYS A 55 -17.02 14.48 7.60
N PRO A 56 -17.24 13.53 6.67
CA PRO A 56 -17.69 13.84 5.32
C PRO A 56 -19.12 14.42 5.24
N SER A 57 -19.94 14.28 6.29
CA SER A 57 -21.33 14.78 6.31
C SER A 57 -21.49 16.14 7.00
N CYS A 58 -20.79 16.37 8.11
CA CYS A 58 -20.95 17.57 8.94
C CYS A 58 -19.75 18.53 8.81
N GLU A 59 -18.67 18.10 8.15
CA GLU A 59 -17.38 18.79 8.01
C GLU A 59 -16.67 19.15 9.34
N GLU A 60 -17.20 18.69 10.48
CA GLU A 60 -16.55 18.85 11.79
C GLU A 60 -15.18 18.15 11.81
N PRO A 61 -14.12 18.83 12.28
CA PRO A 61 -12.80 18.24 12.42
C PRO A 61 -12.81 17.09 13.43
N ILE A 62 -12.15 15.98 13.08
CA ILE A 62 -12.05 14.80 13.94
C ILE A 62 -10.83 14.97 14.86
N PRO A 63 -11.01 14.99 16.20
CA PRO A 63 -9.87 15.06 17.12
C PRO A 63 -9.04 13.78 17.03
N TRP A 64 -7.72 13.90 17.14
CA TRP A 64 -6.76 12.80 16.92
C TRP A 64 -7.04 11.54 17.75
N VAL A 65 -7.53 11.69 19.00
CA VAL A 65 -7.90 10.57 19.89
C VAL A 65 -9.04 9.72 19.30
N ARG A 66 -9.90 10.32 18.48
CA ARG A 66 -11.00 9.64 17.79
C ARG A 66 -10.62 9.15 16.39
N ASN A 67 -9.38 9.42 15.97
CA ASN A 67 -8.80 8.95 14.71
C ASN A 67 -7.79 7.82 14.92
N ILE A 68 -7.87 7.12 16.07
CA ILE A 68 -7.02 5.95 16.35
C ILE A 68 -7.51 4.80 15.43
N PRO A 69 -6.66 4.27 14.55
CA PRO A 69 -7.04 3.20 13.61
C PRO A 69 -7.57 1.97 14.36
N LEU A 70 -8.49 1.22 13.72
CA LEU A 70 -9.21 0.03 14.20
C LEU A 70 -10.15 0.27 15.39
N PHE A 71 -9.65 0.94 16.40
CA PHE A 71 -10.35 1.17 17.66
C PHE A 71 -11.44 2.23 17.53
N SER A 72 -11.17 3.30 16.76
CA SER A 72 -12.13 4.39 16.57
C SER A 72 -13.47 3.90 16.04
N TRP A 73 -13.46 3.03 15.01
CA TRP A 73 -14.68 2.46 14.42
C TRP A 73 -15.43 1.56 15.41
N LEU A 74 -14.70 0.70 16.14
CA LEU A 74 -15.29 -0.21 17.14
C LEU A 74 -15.94 0.55 18.30
N PHE A 75 -15.26 1.56 18.86
CA PHE A 75 -15.81 2.36 19.96
C PHE A 75 -16.97 3.24 19.53
N GLN A 76 -16.95 3.72 18.29
CA GLN A 76 -18.01 4.55 17.71
C GLN A 76 -19.17 3.71 17.14
N GLN A 77 -19.06 2.37 17.13
CA GLN A 77 -20.04 1.44 16.57
C GLN A 77 -20.44 1.79 15.13
N GLY A 78 -19.48 2.31 14.35
CA GLY A 78 -19.70 2.75 12.97
C GLY A 78 -20.55 4.02 12.81
N LEU A 79 -20.71 4.85 13.85
CA LEU A 79 -21.41 6.13 13.79
C LEU A 79 -20.46 7.29 14.05
N ALA A 80 -20.52 8.33 13.22
CA ALA A 80 -19.78 9.55 13.48
C ALA A 80 -20.24 10.19 14.81
N HIS A 81 -19.30 10.75 15.56
CA HIS A 81 -19.65 11.41 16.83
C HIS A 81 -20.34 12.78 16.64
N CYS A 82 -20.04 13.52 15.56
CA CYS A 82 -20.63 14.85 15.32
C CYS A 82 -22.07 14.78 14.82
N CYS A 83 -22.45 13.71 14.12
CA CYS A 83 -23.70 13.62 13.38
C CYS A 83 -24.11 12.16 13.16
N SER A 84 -25.31 11.92 12.64
CA SER A 84 -25.83 10.56 12.37
C SER A 84 -25.20 9.87 11.15
N TYR A 85 -24.07 10.34 10.65
CA TYR A 85 -23.36 9.73 9.54
C TYR A 85 -22.84 8.34 9.93
N LYS A 86 -23.14 7.33 9.10
CA LYS A 86 -22.65 5.96 9.29
C LYS A 86 -21.29 5.82 8.62
N ILE A 87 -20.25 5.56 9.40
CA ILE A 87 -18.91 5.29 8.90
C ILE A 87 -18.91 3.88 8.29
N PRO A 88 -18.63 3.74 6.97
CA PRO A 88 -18.65 2.44 6.32
C PRO A 88 -17.69 1.46 7.00
N ILE A 89 -18.14 0.21 7.21
CA ILE A 89 -17.30 -0.88 7.77
C ILE A 89 -16.01 -1.10 6.97
N ARG A 90 -16.00 -0.71 5.68
CA ARG A 90 -14.81 -0.72 4.84
C ARG A 90 -13.62 -0.03 5.50
N TYR A 91 -13.82 1.07 6.22
CA TYR A 91 -12.72 1.81 6.88
C TYR A 91 -11.94 0.90 7.84
N PHE A 92 -12.68 0.12 8.64
CA PHE A 92 -12.10 -0.86 9.56
C PHE A 92 -11.31 -1.95 8.80
N TRP A 93 -11.89 -2.51 7.73
CA TRP A 93 -11.22 -3.56 6.95
C TRP A 93 -9.95 -3.05 6.26
N VAL A 94 -9.95 -1.83 5.73
CA VAL A 94 -8.76 -1.23 5.10
C VAL A 94 -7.65 -1.07 6.11
N GLU A 95 -7.96 -0.55 7.30
CA GLU A 95 -7.00 -0.42 8.39
C GLU A 95 -6.46 -1.79 8.83
N LEU A 96 -7.33 -2.81 8.92
CA LEU A 96 -6.96 -4.14 9.38
C LEU A 96 -6.08 -4.87 8.36
N PHE A 97 -6.46 -4.88 7.08
CA PHE A 97 -5.69 -5.56 6.05
C PHE A 97 -4.33 -4.88 5.82
N THR A 98 -4.27 -3.54 5.91
CA THR A 98 -2.99 -2.83 5.83
C THR A 98 -2.11 -3.14 7.04
N ALA A 99 -2.68 -3.18 8.24
CA ALA A 99 -1.97 -3.56 9.47
C ALA A 99 -1.41 -4.99 9.40
N ILE A 100 -2.21 -5.95 8.93
CA ILE A 100 -1.78 -7.34 8.75
C ILE A 100 -0.68 -7.45 7.70
N GLY A 101 -0.83 -6.78 6.56
CA GLY A 101 0.17 -6.77 5.48
C GLY A 101 1.52 -6.23 5.97
N PHE A 102 1.52 -5.10 6.68
CA PHE A 102 2.76 -4.55 7.26
C PHE A 102 3.33 -5.46 8.35
N ALA A 103 2.49 -6.02 9.24
CA ALA A 103 2.96 -6.94 10.28
C ALA A 103 3.66 -8.16 9.69
N TYR A 104 3.13 -8.72 8.59
CA TYR A 104 3.74 -9.81 7.86
C TYR A 104 5.07 -9.39 7.23
N LEU A 105 5.11 -8.25 6.54
CA LEU A 105 6.35 -7.77 5.90
C LEU A 105 7.46 -7.49 6.89
N PHE A 106 7.13 -6.89 8.04
CA PHE A 106 8.08 -6.63 9.12
C PHE A 106 8.57 -7.93 9.78
N TYR A 107 7.69 -8.93 9.93
CA TYR A 107 8.08 -10.26 10.41
C TYR A 107 9.03 -10.95 9.42
N ALA A 108 8.65 -11.03 8.14
CA ALA A 108 9.44 -11.66 7.08
C ALA A 108 10.78 -10.94 6.90
N GLY A 109 10.76 -9.61 6.81
CA GLY A 109 11.96 -8.79 6.67
C GLY A 109 12.95 -8.93 7.83
N SER A 110 12.45 -9.06 9.06
CA SER A 110 13.31 -9.33 10.23
C SER A 110 13.96 -10.72 10.17
N SER A 111 13.26 -11.72 9.59
CA SER A 111 13.76 -13.09 9.48
C SER A 111 14.86 -13.21 8.42
N PHE A 112 14.73 -12.48 7.30
CA PHE A 112 15.70 -12.48 6.20
C PHE A 112 16.74 -11.35 6.29
N SER A 113 16.69 -10.51 7.33
CA SER A 113 17.53 -9.32 7.51
C SER A 113 17.52 -8.36 6.30
N ASN A 114 16.41 -8.31 5.56
CA ASN A 114 16.29 -7.54 4.33
C ASN A 114 15.35 -6.35 4.51
N LEU A 115 15.92 -5.21 4.87
CA LEU A 115 15.19 -3.95 5.04
C LEU A 115 14.56 -3.48 3.73
N VAL A 116 15.25 -3.68 2.60
CA VAL A 116 14.81 -3.25 1.28
C VAL A 116 13.52 -3.97 0.90
N PHE A 117 13.48 -5.29 1.08
CA PHE A 117 12.27 -6.09 0.88
C PHE A 117 11.09 -5.58 1.74
N THR A 118 11.36 -5.23 2.99
CA THR A 118 10.34 -4.72 3.92
C THR A 118 9.75 -3.39 3.42
N LEU A 119 10.61 -2.43 3.08
CA LEU A 119 10.18 -1.08 2.68
C LEU A 119 9.47 -1.08 1.33
N THR A 120 10.00 -1.81 0.35
CA THR A 120 9.40 -1.94 -0.98
C THR A 120 8.07 -2.69 -0.92
N GLY A 121 7.99 -3.76 -0.13
CA GLY A 121 6.72 -4.44 0.17
C GLY A 121 5.70 -3.52 0.83
N CYS A 122 6.11 -2.65 1.76
CA CYS A 122 5.19 -1.71 2.41
C CYS A 122 4.65 -0.68 1.42
N ALA A 123 5.50 -0.16 0.53
CA ALA A 123 5.08 0.74 -0.55
C ALA A 123 4.09 0.04 -1.51
N PHE A 124 4.36 -1.22 -1.83
CA PHE A 124 3.48 -2.03 -2.69
C PHE A 124 2.12 -2.30 -2.04
N VAL A 125 2.09 -2.69 -0.76
CA VAL A 125 0.83 -2.87 0.00
C VAL A 125 0.04 -1.58 0.07
N PHE A 126 0.70 -0.44 0.34
CA PHE A 126 0.04 0.86 0.33
C PHE A 126 -0.61 1.18 -1.02
N LEU A 127 0.12 0.93 -2.12
CA LEU A 127 -0.38 1.18 -3.47
C LEU A 127 -1.56 0.27 -3.80
N LEU A 128 -1.42 -1.04 -3.62
CA LEU A 128 -2.46 -2.01 -3.95
C LEU A 128 -3.73 -1.77 -3.15
N ILE A 129 -3.64 -1.59 -1.83
CA ILE A 129 -4.83 -1.35 -1.01
C ILE A 129 -5.45 0.00 -1.38
N SER A 130 -4.67 1.03 -1.68
CA SER A 130 -5.22 2.30 -2.16
C SER A 130 -6.02 2.15 -3.45
N VAL A 131 -5.48 1.41 -4.43
CA VAL A 131 -6.19 1.21 -5.70
C VAL A 131 -7.43 0.36 -5.53
N ILE A 132 -7.36 -0.75 -4.79
CA ILE A 132 -8.52 -1.61 -4.51
C ILE A 132 -9.65 -0.78 -3.87
N VAL A 133 -9.33 0.06 -2.90
CA VAL A 133 -10.34 0.85 -2.20
C VAL A 133 -10.95 1.92 -3.10
N ILE A 134 -10.14 2.62 -3.89
CA ILE A 134 -10.63 3.64 -4.82
C ILE A 134 -11.49 3.02 -5.92
N ASP A 135 -11.05 1.89 -6.47
CA ASP A 135 -11.78 1.16 -7.49
C ASP A 135 -13.13 0.67 -6.95
N MET A 136 -13.16 0.10 -5.74
CA MET A 136 -14.41 -0.28 -5.09
C MET A 136 -15.39 0.89 -4.85
N GLU A 137 -14.90 2.12 -4.68
CA GLU A 137 -15.74 3.30 -4.44
C GLU A 137 -16.21 3.99 -5.71
N THR A 138 -15.36 4.04 -6.71
CA THR A 138 -15.54 4.92 -7.86
C THR A 138 -15.61 4.16 -9.18
N MET A 139 -15.30 2.86 -9.18
CA MET A 139 -15.13 2.03 -10.38
C MET A 139 -14.15 2.66 -11.37
N THR A 140 -13.17 3.41 -10.86
CA THR A 140 -12.13 4.07 -11.65
C THR A 140 -10.77 3.83 -11.01
N ILE A 141 -9.77 3.54 -11.85
CA ILE A 141 -8.38 3.40 -11.44
C ILE A 141 -7.68 4.73 -11.71
N PRO A 142 -7.22 5.47 -10.69
CA PRO A 142 -6.55 6.74 -10.92
C PRO A 142 -5.19 6.52 -11.58
N ASP A 143 -4.96 7.17 -12.73
CA ASP A 143 -3.68 7.10 -13.47
C ASP A 143 -2.47 7.46 -12.59
N ARG A 144 -2.66 8.32 -11.59
CA ARG A 144 -1.60 8.71 -10.64
C ARG A 144 -1.04 7.52 -9.86
N PHE A 145 -1.87 6.54 -9.51
CA PHE A 145 -1.41 5.34 -8.80
C PHE A 145 -0.81 4.32 -9.75
N SER A 146 -1.41 4.10 -10.92
CA SER A 146 -0.89 3.12 -11.89
C SER A 146 0.44 3.58 -12.51
N ILE A 147 0.49 4.79 -13.09
CA ILE A 147 1.73 5.31 -13.71
C ILE A 147 2.78 5.63 -12.63
N GLY A 148 2.35 6.18 -11.49
CA GLY A 148 3.25 6.45 -10.37
C GLY A 148 3.84 5.17 -9.77
N GLY A 149 3.03 4.10 -9.68
CA GLY A 149 3.44 2.76 -9.26
C GLY A 149 4.46 2.16 -10.20
N ALA A 150 4.16 2.15 -11.49
CA ALA A 150 5.06 1.64 -12.53
C ALA A 150 6.43 2.33 -12.47
N LEU A 151 6.43 3.67 -12.39
CA LEU A 151 7.66 4.45 -12.29
C LEU A 151 8.42 4.12 -11.00
N LEU A 152 7.73 4.05 -9.87
CA LEU A 152 8.34 3.72 -8.58
C LEU A 152 8.90 2.30 -8.58
N GLY A 153 8.21 1.33 -9.15
CA GLY A 153 8.66 -0.06 -9.31
C GLY A 153 9.92 -0.18 -10.17
N LEU A 154 9.97 0.53 -11.31
CA LEU A 154 11.15 0.59 -12.18
C LEU A 154 12.34 1.26 -11.46
N LEU A 155 12.11 2.37 -10.77
CA LEU A 155 13.15 3.08 -10.02
C LEU A 155 13.69 2.23 -8.86
N LEU A 156 12.80 1.55 -8.13
CA LEU A 156 13.21 0.64 -7.05
C LEU A 156 13.97 -0.57 -7.59
N SER A 157 13.53 -1.14 -8.72
CA SER A 157 14.22 -2.26 -9.37
C SER A 157 15.62 -1.88 -9.82
N PHE A 158 15.78 -0.68 -10.38
CA PHE A 158 17.10 -0.16 -10.69
C PHE A 158 17.92 0.12 -9.43
N ALA A 159 17.34 0.73 -8.39
CA ALA A 159 18.09 1.09 -7.18
C ALA A 159 18.51 -0.12 -6.34
N PHE A 160 17.72 -1.19 -6.36
CA PHE A 160 17.90 -2.37 -5.51
C PHE A 160 17.84 -3.68 -6.30
N PRO A 161 18.95 -4.10 -6.92
CA PRO A 161 19.06 -5.37 -7.65
C PRO A 161 18.78 -6.61 -6.78
N SER A 162 18.95 -6.47 -5.46
CA SER A 162 18.65 -7.51 -4.47
C SER A 162 17.19 -7.98 -4.49
N MET A 163 16.27 -7.18 -5.03
CA MET A 163 14.87 -7.60 -5.24
C MET A 163 14.72 -8.68 -6.30
N HIS A 164 15.65 -8.74 -7.26
CA HIS A 164 15.68 -9.73 -8.35
C HIS A 164 16.65 -10.88 -8.04
N ALA A 165 16.98 -11.09 -6.75
CA ALA A 165 17.95 -12.08 -6.28
C ALA A 165 19.36 -11.94 -6.91
N LEU A 166 19.71 -10.72 -7.37
CA LEU A 166 21.07 -10.39 -7.79
C LEU A 166 21.82 -9.76 -6.60
N ASP A 167 22.71 -10.52 -5.98
CA ASP A 167 23.50 -10.09 -4.82
C ASP A 167 24.74 -9.25 -5.21
N ASN A 168 25.05 -9.13 -6.50
CA ASN A 168 26.24 -8.44 -6.99
C ASN A 168 25.99 -6.93 -7.14
N LEU A 169 26.88 -6.11 -6.56
CA LEU A 169 26.88 -4.63 -6.62
C LEU A 169 27.50 -4.05 -7.90
N GLU A 170 27.48 -4.82 -8.99
CA GLU A 170 27.99 -4.37 -10.28
C GLU A 170 26.95 -3.54 -11.02
N PHE A 171 27.35 -2.51 -11.75
CA PHE A 171 26.42 -1.69 -12.55
C PHE A 171 25.57 -2.54 -13.54
N ALA A 172 26.09 -3.69 -13.97
CA ALA A 172 25.36 -4.63 -14.80
C ALA A 172 24.11 -5.20 -14.11
N SER A 173 24.13 -5.47 -12.80
CA SER A 173 22.96 -6.01 -12.08
C SER A 173 21.83 -5.01 -12.01
N HIS A 174 22.14 -3.73 -11.81
CA HIS A 174 21.17 -2.62 -11.85
C HIS A 174 20.48 -2.51 -13.21
N LEU A 175 21.22 -2.65 -14.31
CA LEU A 175 20.63 -2.65 -15.65
C LEU A 175 19.77 -3.89 -15.89
N ILE A 176 20.23 -5.08 -15.49
CA ILE A 176 19.48 -6.33 -15.64
C ILE A 176 18.16 -6.23 -14.87
N SER A 177 18.18 -5.83 -13.60
CA SER A 177 16.98 -5.66 -12.77
C SER A 177 15.99 -4.63 -13.34
N PHE A 178 16.50 -3.54 -13.92
CA PHE A 178 15.65 -2.58 -14.63
C PHE A 178 14.99 -3.20 -15.86
N PHE A 179 15.74 -3.91 -16.70
CA PHE A 179 15.20 -4.57 -17.89
C PHE A 179 14.23 -5.70 -17.54
N GLU A 180 14.48 -6.47 -16.47
CA GLU A 180 13.56 -7.51 -15.99
C GLU A 180 12.24 -6.90 -15.52
N SER A 181 12.29 -5.82 -14.73
CA SER A 181 11.09 -5.10 -14.32
C SER A 181 10.35 -4.47 -15.51
N LEU A 182 11.07 -3.89 -16.47
CA LEU A 182 10.48 -3.34 -17.69
C LEU A 182 9.81 -4.42 -18.55
N MET A 183 10.46 -5.58 -18.68
CA MET A 183 9.89 -6.74 -19.39
C MET A 183 8.66 -7.27 -18.66
N GLY A 184 8.69 -7.36 -17.33
CA GLY A 184 7.53 -7.73 -16.52
C GLY A 184 6.35 -6.78 -16.75
N LEU A 185 6.61 -5.47 -16.72
CA LEU A 185 5.61 -4.43 -16.98
C LEU A 185 5.01 -4.56 -18.38
N LEU A 186 5.85 -4.67 -19.42
CA LEU A 186 5.40 -4.78 -20.80
C LEU A 186 4.65 -6.07 -21.07
N LEU A 187 5.13 -7.21 -20.53
CA LEU A 187 4.49 -8.51 -20.70
C LEU A 187 3.15 -8.56 -19.98
N GLY A 188 3.07 -8.08 -18.73
CA GLY A 188 1.83 -8.01 -17.96
C GLY A 188 0.79 -7.15 -18.66
N SER A 189 1.15 -5.92 -19.02
CA SER A 189 0.26 -4.99 -19.73
C SER A 189 -0.19 -5.56 -21.08
N SER A 190 0.75 -6.07 -21.87
CA SER A 190 0.46 -6.62 -23.20
C SER A 190 -0.48 -7.83 -23.13
N LEU A 191 -0.28 -8.74 -22.17
CA LEU A 191 -1.12 -9.92 -22.01
C LEU A 191 -2.59 -9.55 -21.79
N LEU A 192 -2.88 -8.66 -20.83
CA LEU A 192 -4.27 -8.22 -20.60
C LEU A 192 -4.83 -7.40 -21.75
N TYR A 193 -4.01 -6.55 -22.37
CA TYR A 193 -4.44 -5.80 -23.55
C TYR A 193 -4.91 -6.73 -24.66
N TRP A 194 -4.14 -7.77 -24.99
CA TRP A 194 -4.50 -8.72 -26.03
C TRP A 194 -5.71 -9.56 -25.66
N ILE A 195 -5.83 -10.00 -24.40
CA ILE A 195 -7.04 -10.70 -23.92
C ILE A 195 -8.27 -9.79 -24.07
N GLY A 196 -8.18 -8.53 -23.64
CA GLY A 196 -9.25 -7.54 -23.75
C GLY A 196 -9.60 -7.21 -25.20
N ALA A 197 -8.61 -7.05 -26.07
CA ALA A 197 -8.82 -6.76 -27.49
C ALA A 197 -9.49 -7.92 -28.23
N ILE A 198 -9.05 -9.16 -27.97
CA ILE A 198 -9.65 -10.36 -28.54
C ILE A 198 -11.08 -10.53 -28.02
N ALA A 199 -11.28 -10.42 -26.71
CA ALA A 199 -12.61 -10.53 -26.10
C ALA A 199 -13.56 -9.46 -26.64
N SER A 200 -13.11 -8.21 -26.74
CA SER A 200 -13.97 -7.12 -27.25
C SER A 200 -14.38 -7.33 -28.71
N ARG A 201 -13.51 -7.95 -29.51
CA ARG A 201 -13.81 -8.31 -30.90
C ARG A 201 -14.72 -9.54 -31.02
N VAL A 202 -14.71 -10.44 -30.04
CA VAL A 202 -15.59 -11.62 -30.00
C VAL A 202 -16.99 -11.26 -29.48
N PHE A 203 -17.08 -10.35 -28.51
CA PHE A 203 -18.33 -9.99 -27.84
C PHE A 203 -19.02 -8.73 -28.41
N ASP A 204 -18.42 -8.06 -29.40
CA ASP A 204 -18.87 -6.77 -29.97
C ASP A 204 -19.22 -5.71 -28.92
N ARG A 205 -18.53 -5.78 -27.77
CA ARG A 205 -18.69 -4.90 -26.60
C ARG A 205 -17.36 -4.75 -25.92
N GLU A 206 -17.14 -3.63 -25.25
CA GLU A 206 -15.95 -3.44 -24.41
C GLU A 206 -15.92 -4.50 -23.31
N ALA A 207 -14.91 -5.37 -23.36
CA ALA A 207 -14.79 -6.50 -22.45
C ALA A 207 -13.92 -6.20 -21.23
N LEU A 208 -12.98 -5.26 -21.34
CA LEU A 208 -12.00 -4.93 -20.29
C LEU A 208 -11.70 -3.43 -20.27
N GLY A 209 -11.60 -2.85 -19.07
CA GLY A 209 -11.25 -1.44 -18.92
C GLY A 209 -9.76 -1.20 -19.16
N GLU A 210 -9.40 -0.07 -19.78
CA GLU A 210 -7.99 0.28 -20.01
C GLU A 210 -7.21 0.46 -18.70
N GLY A 211 -7.89 0.75 -17.59
CA GLY A 211 -7.27 0.82 -16.26
C GLY A 211 -6.68 -0.51 -15.81
N ASP A 212 -7.34 -1.63 -16.10
CA ASP A 212 -6.92 -2.97 -15.69
C ASP A 212 -5.61 -3.37 -16.38
N VAL A 213 -5.48 -2.99 -17.65
CA VAL A 213 -4.28 -3.22 -18.47
C VAL A 213 -3.07 -2.50 -17.89
N LYS A 214 -3.24 -1.24 -17.50
CA LYS A 214 -2.16 -0.44 -16.91
C LYS A 214 -1.78 -0.94 -15.51
N LEU A 215 -2.75 -1.40 -14.73
CA LEU A 215 -2.54 -1.86 -13.37
C LEU A 215 -1.77 -3.19 -13.30
N LEU A 216 -2.01 -4.13 -14.21
CA LEU A 216 -1.27 -5.39 -14.18
C LEU A 216 0.23 -5.22 -14.51
N GLY A 217 0.56 -4.22 -15.32
CA GLY A 217 1.95 -3.92 -15.65
C GLY A 217 2.72 -3.17 -14.55
N CYS A 218 2.03 -2.42 -13.69
CA CYS A 218 2.68 -1.46 -12.79
C CYS A 218 3.18 -2.07 -11.46
#